data_AF-A0A1L7NN98-F1
#
_entry.id   AF-A0A1L7NN98-F1
#
_cell.length_a   1.000
_cell.length_b   1.000
_cell.length_c   1.000
_cell.angle_alpha   90.00
_cell.angle_beta   90.00
_cell.angle_gamma   90.00
#
_symmetry.space_group_name_H-M   'P 1'
#
loop_
_entity.id
_entity.type
_entity.pdbx_description
1 polymer ?
#
loop_
_entity_poly.entity_id
_entity_poly.type
_entity_poly.pdbx_seq_one_letter_code
_entity_poly.pdbx_strand_id
1 'polypeptide(L)'
;MSLNKLFNSAPNLGVVATKWFADLEKKFVAAGIKTSVKTGIDGAASLLAPAALIAQLIKLEGCLVDRPVRVLMISDDPVAVMDEGVWLSFASELAGVGEVECYSTCHEVLHSSLFDSATRLGLKRFSPVTVENAKAQAWDLVVWVHPAIEAGASDELVRLVKGMTRAGVPVYACMYNELDALIQSHGVNPEGLEFSWLNGPLESTAFSRKTVNRFGYSTSEVGIEGGWGAVLTKLQPASLSSSDADWDCIKTAMGLFKLDGSTSGPWTFGQVVAGVAFNQHQPVGLIGNLAVDPKTGVLLKECPNTKVLMVIGHLWSLPLQTMPKGLFQLVPWAARVRLLATSQLTKEDKKRAESIDLLTKAYEAGMVEAGIALARGYEAIGTVSAKAQAAAIYDEIGARHPMSAYYLAHKALGKGDRAQLISLLTASSSEGYAPAITDLGCLRLDEGDLQEAIRLFESSETKGDAEASFRLGEIAIKNGEYEDALRKLRAAWSKGHQDALNVSHWLCKEMLTHGLGKPSRLKRELKEINFAIGKRLRYEHQTERASA
;
A
#
# COMPACT_ATOMS: atom_id res chain seq x y z
N MET A 1 -21.78 38.31 0.02
CA MET A 1 -22.27 36.92 -0.07
C MET A 1 -22.08 36.26 1.30
N SER A 2 -22.93 35.32 1.74
CA SER A 2 -22.66 34.59 2.99
C SER A 2 -21.86 33.33 2.66
N LEU A 3 -20.59 33.30 3.07
CA LEU A 3 -19.70 32.15 2.85
C LEU A 3 -20.22 30.90 3.58
N ASN A 4 -20.80 31.05 4.78
CA ASN A 4 -21.49 29.98 5.50
C ASN A 4 -22.62 29.32 4.68
N LYS A 5 -23.54 30.13 4.12
CA LYS A 5 -24.65 29.58 3.31
C LYS A 5 -24.12 28.80 2.11
N LEU A 6 -23.10 29.33 1.44
CA LEU A 6 -22.46 28.65 0.32
C LEU A 6 -21.80 27.34 0.75
N PHE A 7 -21.03 27.36 1.82
CA PHE A 7 -20.36 26.18 2.38
C PHE A 7 -21.35 25.07 2.75
N ASN A 8 -22.56 25.43 3.19
CA ASN A 8 -23.60 24.46 3.51
C ASN A 8 -24.21 23.80 2.28
N SER A 9 -24.42 24.57 1.20
CA SER A 9 -25.09 24.10 -0.01
C SER A 9 -24.16 23.57 -1.10
N ALA A 10 -22.86 23.90 -1.06
CA ALA A 10 -21.93 23.57 -2.13
C ALA A 10 -21.62 22.06 -2.17
N PRO A 11 -21.52 21.47 -3.38
CA PRO A 11 -21.22 20.04 -3.52
C PRO A 11 -19.75 19.70 -3.23
N ASN A 12 -18.83 20.65 -3.40
CA ASN A 12 -17.40 20.48 -3.19
C ASN A 12 -16.70 21.82 -2.92
N LEU A 13 -15.41 21.78 -2.57
CA LEU A 13 -14.63 22.96 -2.25
C LEU A 13 -14.42 23.88 -3.46
N GLY A 14 -14.30 23.34 -4.68
CA GLY A 14 -14.09 24.13 -5.89
C GLY A 14 -15.18 25.18 -6.12
N VAL A 15 -16.44 24.83 -5.85
CA VAL A 15 -17.58 25.77 -5.92
C VAL A 15 -17.46 26.88 -4.87
N VAL A 16 -17.00 26.54 -3.66
CA VAL A 16 -16.79 27.51 -2.58
C VAL A 16 -15.63 28.43 -2.94
N ALA A 17 -14.49 27.85 -3.31
CA ALA A 17 -13.26 28.55 -3.66
C ALA A 17 -13.46 29.51 -4.83
N THR A 18 -14.20 29.13 -5.87
CA THR A 18 -14.46 30.01 -7.03
C THR A 18 -15.15 31.30 -6.60
N LYS A 19 -16.19 31.21 -5.78
CA LYS A 19 -16.96 32.39 -5.35
C LYS A 19 -16.23 33.18 -4.27
N TRP A 20 -15.59 32.48 -3.32
CA TRP A 20 -14.73 33.09 -2.31
C TRP A 20 -13.60 33.90 -2.95
N PHE A 21 -12.92 33.33 -3.94
CA PHE A 21 -11.79 33.96 -4.61
C PHE A 21 -12.23 35.21 -5.39
N ALA A 22 -13.34 35.14 -6.11
CA ALA A 22 -13.89 36.32 -6.80
C ALA A 22 -14.26 37.46 -5.83
N ASP A 23 -14.75 37.14 -4.62
CA ASP A 23 -15.03 38.14 -3.59
C ASP A 23 -13.76 38.65 -2.91
N LEU A 24 -12.74 37.80 -2.74
CA LEU A 24 -11.40 38.19 -2.26
C LEU A 24 -10.71 39.14 -3.24
N GLU A 25 -10.77 38.88 -4.54
CA GLU A 25 -10.21 39.75 -5.58
C GLU A 25 -10.84 41.15 -5.53
N LYS A 26 -12.16 41.25 -5.31
CA LYS A 26 -12.83 42.54 -5.12
C LYS A 26 -12.29 43.28 -3.88
N LYS A 27 -12.00 42.56 -2.80
CA LYS A 27 -11.39 43.16 -1.59
C LYS A 27 -9.97 43.65 -1.88
N PHE A 28 -9.17 42.90 -2.65
CA PHE A 28 -7.85 43.36 -3.08
C PHE A 28 -7.95 44.62 -3.94
N VAL A 29 -8.84 44.66 -4.93
CA VAL A 29 -9.07 45.83 -5.78
C VAL A 29 -9.50 47.04 -4.95
N ALA A 30 -10.46 46.86 -4.03
CA ALA A 30 -10.94 47.93 -3.15
C ALA A 30 -9.85 48.48 -2.22
N ALA A 31 -8.89 47.63 -1.82
CA ALA A 31 -7.74 48.01 -1.00
C ALA A 31 -6.54 48.53 -1.83
N GLY A 32 -6.66 48.67 -3.16
CA GLY A 32 -5.55 49.10 -4.02
C GLY A 32 -4.40 48.09 -4.10
N ILE A 33 -4.68 46.80 -3.85
CA ILE A 33 -3.72 45.71 -3.87
C ILE A 33 -3.73 45.08 -5.28
N LYS A 34 -2.59 45.10 -5.96
CA LYS A 34 -2.38 44.36 -7.21
C LYS A 34 -1.71 43.04 -6.91
N THR A 35 -2.33 41.93 -7.32
CA THR A 35 -1.73 40.60 -7.22
C THR A 35 -0.65 40.44 -8.30
N SER A 36 0.47 39.82 -7.95
CA SER A 36 1.62 39.62 -8.85
C SER A 36 1.40 38.48 -9.84
N VAL A 37 0.56 37.50 -9.49
CA VAL A 37 0.28 36.29 -10.27
C VAL A 37 -1.21 35.98 -10.24
N LYS A 38 -1.75 35.53 -11.37
CA LYS A 38 -3.13 35.04 -11.44
C LYS A 38 -3.22 33.67 -10.77
N THR A 39 -3.99 33.58 -9.68
CA THR A 39 -4.23 32.32 -8.98
C THR A 39 -5.40 31.58 -9.63
N GLY A 40 -5.19 30.32 -10.00
CA GLY A 40 -6.24 29.45 -10.53
C GLY A 40 -7.21 28.97 -9.44
N ILE A 41 -8.35 28.42 -9.85
CA ILE A 41 -9.36 27.87 -8.93
C ILE A 41 -8.76 26.79 -8.02
N ASP A 42 -7.86 25.96 -8.55
CA ASP A 42 -7.17 24.91 -7.80
C ASP A 42 -6.25 25.46 -6.71
N GLY A 43 -5.53 26.54 -7.01
CA GLY A 43 -4.72 27.26 -6.02
C GLY A 43 -5.59 27.90 -4.95
N ALA A 44 -6.69 28.54 -5.35
CA ALA A 44 -7.65 29.12 -4.42
C ALA A 44 -8.30 28.07 -3.50
N ALA A 45 -8.66 26.90 -4.05
CA ALA A 45 -9.17 25.79 -3.27
C ALA A 45 -8.12 25.26 -2.29
N SER A 46 -6.87 25.12 -2.72
CA SER A 46 -5.76 24.68 -1.86
C SER A 46 -5.52 25.62 -0.68
N LEU A 47 -5.62 26.94 -0.90
CA LEU A 47 -5.49 27.96 0.17
C LEU A 47 -6.67 27.93 1.15
N LEU A 48 -7.90 27.73 0.66
CA LEU A 48 -9.12 27.73 1.47
C LEU A 48 -9.34 26.40 2.23
N ALA A 49 -8.75 25.30 1.76
CA ALA A 49 -9.04 23.95 2.25
C ALA A 49 -8.79 23.75 3.75
N PRO A 50 -7.68 24.24 4.36
CA PRO A 50 -7.49 24.13 5.82
C PRO A 50 -8.61 24.84 6.62
N ALA A 51 -9.06 26.02 6.17
CA ALA A 51 -10.15 26.74 6.82
C ALA A 51 -11.50 26.02 6.67
N ALA A 52 -11.76 25.46 5.48
CA ALA A 52 -12.94 24.63 5.21
C ALA A 52 -12.97 23.35 6.06
N LEU A 53 -11.82 22.72 6.24
CA LEU A 53 -11.67 21.56 7.12
C LEU A 53 -12.05 21.91 8.57
N ILE A 54 -11.42 22.95 9.14
CA ILE A 54 -11.75 23.40 10.51
C ILE A 54 -13.24 23.73 10.63
N ALA A 55 -13.79 24.47 9.66
CA ALA A 55 -15.21 24.83 9.67
C ALA A 55 -16.14 23.61 9.61
N GLN A 56 -15.78 22.58 8.84
CA GLN A 56 -16.52 21.32 8.83
C GLN A 56 -16.49 20.63 10.19
N LEU A 57 -15.33 20.57 10.83
CA LEU A 57 -15.15 19.92 12.13
C LEU A 57 -15.87 20.67 13.28
N ILE A 58 -15.78 22.00 13.31
CA ILE A 58 -16.55 22.85 14.25
C ILE A 58 -18.04 22.54 14.16
N LYS A 59 -18.56 22.39 12.94
CA LYS A 59 -19.97 22.09 12.70
C LYS A 59 -20.35 20.65 13.04
N LEU A 60 -19.45 19.68 12.83
CA LEU A 60 -19.67 18.29 13.21
C LEU A 60 -19.73 18.12 14.72
N GLU A 61 -18.86 18.82 15.45
CA GLU A 61 -18.83 18.76 16.91
C GLU A 61 -19.91 19.67 17.55
N GLY A 62 -20.37 20.69 16.83
CA GLY A 62 -21.36 21.63 17.34
C GLY A 62 -20.76 22.62 18.34
N CYS A 63 -19.52 23.07 18.11
CA CYS A 63 -18.84 24.03 18.98
C CYS A 63 -19.51 25.42 18.90
N LEU A 64 -20.59 25.60 19.66
CA LEU A 64 -21.27 26.88 19.85
C LEU A 64 -20.86 27.44 21.21
N VAL A 65 -19.87 28.34 21.20
CA VAL A 65 -19.36 29.01 22.41
C VAL A 65 -19.49 30.51 22.26
N ASP A 66 -19.83 31.20 23.35
CA ASP A 66 -19.94 32.67 23.41
C ASP A 66 -18.57 33.38 23.50
N ARG A 67 -17.48 32.65 23.21
CA ARG A 67 -16.09 33.11 23.17
C ARG A 67 -15.41 32.60 21.89
N PRO A 68 -14.22 33.10 21.51
CA PRO A 68 -13.50 32.53 20.38
C PRO A 68 -13.31 31.02 20.52
N VAL A 69 -13.58 30.29 19.44
CA VAL A 69 -13.32 28.84 19.33
C VAL A 69 -11.82 28.66 19.13
N ARG A 70 -11.13 28.01 20.07
CA ARG A 70 -9.69 27.78 20.02
C ARG A 70 -9.41 26.43 19.40
N VAL A 71 -8.75 26.44 18.25
CA VAL A 71 -8.44 25.25 17.45
C VAL A 71 -6.93 25.03 17.43
N LEU A 72 -6.49 23.84 17.84
CA LEU A 72 -5.11 23.40 17.68
C LEU A 72 -4.98 22.53 16.44
N MET A 73 -4.14 22.94 15.49
CA MET A 73 -3.71 22.13 14.36
C MET A 73 -2.37 21.46 14.69
N ILE A 74 -2.35 20.13 14.70
CA ILE A 74 -1.12 19.35 14.80
C ILE A 74 -0.74 18.93 13.39
N SER A 75 0.40 19.41 12.91
CA SER A 75 0.92 19.11 11.57
C SER A 75 2.41 19.40 11.52
N ASP A 76 3.15 18.56 10.80
CA ASP A 76 4.53 18.83 10.38
C ASP A 76 4.60 19.28 8.91
N ASP A 77 3.46 19.29 8.20
CA ASP A 77 3.36 19.78 6.84
C ASP A 77 3.15 21.31 6.82
N PRO A 78 4.12 22.10 6.31
CA PRO A 78 3.99 23.56 6.22
C PRO A 78 2.86 24.01 5.30
N VAL A 79 2.39 23.15 4.40
CA VAL A 79 1.26 23.47 3.53
C VAL A 79 0.00 23.70 4.42
N ALA A 80 -0.08 23.09 5.63
CA ALA A 80 -1.27 23.12 6.50
C ALA A 80 -1.52 24.48 7.13
N VAL A 81 -0.43 25.23 7.25
CA VAL A 81 -0.40 26.60 7.74
C VAL A 81 0.31 27.52 6.75
N MET A 82 0.21 27.19 5.45
CA MET A 82 0.77 27.99 4.37
C MET A 82 0.31 29.45 4.51
N ASP A 83 1.18 30.37 4.10
CA ASP A 83 0.96 31.82 4.24
C ASP A 83 0.80 32.25 5.69
N GLU A 84 1.51 31.58 6.60
CA GLU A 84 1.40 31.81 8.04
C GLU A 84 -0.06 31.72 8.52
N GLY A 85 -0.82 30.80 7.91
CA GLY A 85 -2.19 30.47 8.26
C GLY A 85 -3.18 31.62 8.08
N VAL A 86 -2.84 32.67 7.33
CA VAL A 86 -3.77 33.81 7.08
C VAL A 86 -5.10 33.37 6.49
N TRP A 87 -5.12 32.28 5.72
CA TRP A 87 -6.33 31.73 5.14
C TRP A 87 -7.24 31.03 6.16
N LEU A 88 -6.69 30.59 7.30
CA LEU A 88 -7.47 30.01 8.39
C LEU A 88 -8.46 31.00 9.01
N SER A 89 -8.24 32.31 8.83
CA SER A 89 -9.15 33.35 9.32
C SER A 89 -10.56 33.25 8.71
N PHE A 90 -10.72 32.54 7.58
CA PHE A 90 -12.03 32.31 6.97
C PHE A 90 -12.81 31.16 7.63
N ALA A 91 -12.23 30.40 8.57
CA ALA A 91 -12.89 29.30 9.24
C ALA A 91 -14.14 29.75 10.01
N SER A 92 -14.11 30.91 10.67
CA SER A 92 -15.27 31.48 11.37
C SER A 92 -16.44 31.78 10.42
N GLU A 93 -16.15 32.43 9.29
CA GLU A 93 -17.15 32.78 8.28
C GLU A 93 -17.73 31.53 7.59
N LEU A 94 -16.92 30.51 7.35
CA LEU A 94 -17.37 29.22 6.82
C LEU A 94 -18.24 28.45 7.83
N ALA A 95 -17.80 28.38 9.09
CA ALA A 95 -18.51 27.67 10.16
C ALA A 95 -19.81 28.38 10.57
N GLY A 96 -19.84 29.71 10.46
CA GLY A 96 -20.95 30.54 10.97
C GLY A 96 -20.88 30.78 12.47
N VAL A 97 -19.65 30.85 13.03
CA VAL A 97 -19.39 31.15 14.45
C VAL A 97 -18.73 32.53 14.59
N GLY A 98 -18.68 33.07 15.81
CA GLY A 98 -18.17 34.42 16.07
C GLY A 98 -16.70 34.60 15.67
N GLU A 99 -15.79 33.94 16.39
CA GLU A 99 -14.35 34.00 16.14
C GLU A 99 -13.74 32.61 16.27
N VAL A 100 -12.72 32.32 15.45
CA VAL A 100 -11.92 31.10 15.51
C VAL A 100 -10.46 31.52 15.66
N GLU A 101 -9.82 31.11 16.74
CA GLU A 101 -8.38 31.27 16.96
C GLU A 101 -7.65 29.98 16.60
N CYS A 102 -6.79 30.04 15.59
CA CYS A 102 -6.03 28.88 15.12
C CYS A 102 -4.60 28.92 15.64
N TYR A 103 -4.17 27.79 16.19
CA TYR A 103 -2.82 27.57 16.69
C TYR A 103 -2.23 26.36 15.95
N SER A 104 -0.90 26.31 15.79
CA SER A 104 -0.27 25.18 15.11
C SER A 104 1.08 24.79 15.71
N THR A 105 1.36 23.50 15.70
CA THR A 105 2.68 22.94 16.04
C THR A 105 3.71 23.09 14.92
N CYS A 106 3.27 23.42 13.70
CA CYS A 106 4.17 23.60 12.56
C CYS A 106 5.01 24.87 12.73
N HIS A 107 6.32 24.74 12.55
CA HIS A 107 7.29 25.84 12.62
C HIS A 107 7.89 26.21 11.26
N GLU A 108 7.67 25.39 10.24
CA GLU A 108 8.12 25.66 8.89
C GLU A 108 7.25 26.73 8.21
N VAL A 109 7.88 27.56 7.38
CA VAL A 109 7.25 28.68 6.69
C VAL A 109 7.23 28.39 5.19
N LEU A 110 6.03 28.38 4.61
CA LEU A 110 5.80 28.28 3.19
C LEU A 110 4.89 29.43 2.74
N HIS A 111 5.31 30.17 1.71
CA HIS A 111 4.55 31.29 1.16
C HIS A 111 4.12 31.04 -0.28
N SER A 112 2.84 31.30 -0.55
CA SER A 112 2.23 31.37 -1.86
C SER A 112 2.42 32.76 -2.47
N SER A 113 2.09 32.90 -3.75
CA SER A 113 2.09 34.20 -4.46
C SER A 113 1.08 35.21 -3.92
N LEU A 114 0.14 34.79 -3.07
CA LEU A 114 -0.89 35.66 -2.48
C LEU A 114 -0.54 36.13 -1.07
N PHE A 115 0.54 35.65 -0.45
CA PHE A 115 0.92 35.98 0.92
C PHE A 115 1.00 37.49 1.19
N ASP A 116 1.71 38.23 0.34
CA ASP A 116 1.86 39.69 0.48
C ASP A 116 0.51 40.40 0.36
N SER A 117 -0.36 39.91 -0.53
CA SER A 117 -1.69 40.48 -0.75
C SER A 117 -2.59 40.24 0.46
N ALA A 118 -2.54 39.03 1.04
CA ALA A 118 -3.25 38.68 2.27
C ALA A 118 -2.78 39.51 3.47
N THR A 119 -1.47 39.68 3.62
CA THR A 119 -0.87 40.50 4.69
C THR A 119 -1.30 41.96 4.58
N ARG A 120 -1.26 42.55 3.37
CA ARG A 120 -1.74 43.92 3.14
C ARG A 120 -3.24 44.11 3.38
N LEU A 121 -4.03 43.05 3.23
CA LEU A 121 -5.45 43.04 3.55
C LEU A 121 -5.71 42.96 5.07
N GLY A 122 -4.69 42.69 5.88
CA GLY A 122 -4.78 42.62 7.34
C GLY A 122 -5.43 41.33 7.85
N LEU A 123 -5.33 40.23 7.10
CA LEU A 123 -5.82 38.92 7.56
C LEU A 123 -4.99 38.44 8.77
N LYS A 124 -5.68 37.85 9.76
CA LYS A 124 -5.05 37.34 10.99
C LYS A 124 -4.27 36.06 10.70
N ARG A 125 -3.05 35.97 11.25
CA ARG A 125 -2.17 34.78 11.18
C ARG A 125 -2.55 33.73 12.23
N PHE A 126 -2.08 32.50 12.07
CA PHE A 126 -2.12 31.52 13.16
C PHE A 126 -1.12 31.87 14.26
N SER A 127 -1.30 31.29 15.44
CA SER A 127 -0.36 31.40 16.55
C SER A 127 0.48 30.12 16.68
N PRO A 128 1.81 30.16 16.44
CA PRO A 128 2.65 28.98 16.64
C PRO A 128 2.70 28.60 18.11
N VAL A 129 2.69 27.30 18.38
CA VAL A 129 2.71 26.75 19.74
C VAL A 129 3.61 25.52 19.76
N THR A 130 4.44 25.38 20.80
CA THR A 130 5.22 24.15 21.01
C THR A 130 4.32 23.04 21.54
N VAL A 131 4.71 21.79 21.35
CA VAL A 131 3.97 20.63 21.90
C VAL A 131 3.78 20.75 23.41
N GLU A 132 4.79 21.22 24.13
CA GLU A 132 4.71 21.45 25.58
C GLU A 132 3.71 22.55 25.94
N ASN A 133 3.76 23.71 25.26
CA ASN A 133 2.81 24.80 25.50
C ASN A 133 1.38 24.42 25.09
N ALA A 134 1.23 23.50 24.14
CA ALA A 134 -0.08 23.00 23.75
C ALA A 134 -0.73 22.17 24.86
N LYS A 135 0.04 21.40 25.64
CA LYS A 135 -0.45 20.62 26.80
C LYS A 135 -1.04 21.52 27.90
N ALA A 136 -0.49 22.72 28.07
CA ALA A 136 -0.88 23.65 29.13
C ALA A 136 -2.10 24.53 28.78
N GLN A 137 -2.65 24.41 27.57
CA GLN A 137 -3.73 25.26 27.07
C GLN A 137 -5.05 24.50 26.93
N ALA A 138 -6.16 25.20 27.10
CA ALA A 138 -7.50 24.68 26.82
C ALA A 138 -7.85 24.87 25.34
N TRP A 139 -8.37 23.81 24.73
CA TRP A 139 -8.74 23.75 23.31
C TRP A 139 -10.20 23.33 23.17
N ASP A 140 -10.90 23.87 22.18
CA ASP A 140 -12.26 23.45 21.84
C ASP A 140 -12.28 22.35 20.78
N LEU A 141 -11.22 22.27 19.97
CA LEU A 141 -11.06 21.31 18.89
C LEU A 141 -9.57 21.11 18.59
N VAL A 142 -9.17 19.86 18.36
CA VAL A 142 -7.84 19.51 17.86
C VAL A 142 -7.98 18.84 16.49
N VAL A 143 -7.16 19.26 15.54
CA VAL A 143 -7.10 18.71 14.18
C VAL A 143 -5.68 18.19 13.93
N TRP A 144 -5.53 16.88 13.84
CA TRP A 144 -4.25 16.24 13.53
C TRP A 144 -4.17 15.92 12.04
N VAL A 145 -3.37 16.70 11.31
CA VAL A 145 -3.23 16.58 9.86
C VAL A 145 -2.08 15.64 9.53
N HIS A 146 -2.38 14.59 8.76
CA HIS A 146 -1.45 13.56 8.28
C HIS A 146 -0.47 13.10 9.37
N PRO A 147 -0.98 12.54 10.49
CA PRO A 147 -0.11 11.95 11.49
C PRO A 147 0.83 10.95 10.81
N ALA A 148 2.14 11.11 11.02
CA ALA A 148 3.15 10.20 10.50
C ALA A 148 3.70 9.35 11.65
N ILE A 149 2.85 8.56 12.30
CA ILE A 149 3.20 7.88 13.56
C ILE A 149 4.28 6.82 13.35
N GLU A 150 4.39 6.29 12.13
CA GLU A 150 5.42 5.36 11.70
C GLU A 150 6.81 6.00 11.56
N ALA A 151 6.91 7.33 11.49
CA ALA A 151 8.16 8.07 11.41
C ALA A 151 8.52 8.65 12.80
N GLY A 152 9.75 8.38 13.28
CA GLY A 152 10.17 8.74 14.63
C GLY A 152 10.06 10.24 14.97
N ALA A 153 9.64 10.50 16.23
CA ALA A 153 9.20 11.75 16.90
C ALA A 153 7.68 11.80 17.24
N SER A 154 6.91 10.78 16.83
CA SER A 154 5.47 10.68 17.04
C SER A 154 5.02 10.46 18.49
N ASP A 155 5.85 9.87 19.36
CA ASP A 155 5.49 9.56 20.75
C ASP A 155 5.00 10.78 21.54
N GLU A 156 5.62 11.95 21.36
CA GLU A 156 5.22 13.16 22.08
C GLU A 156 3.84 13.65 21.63
N LEU A 157 3.58 13.59 20.32
CA LEU A 157 2.28 13.96 19.74
C LEU A 157 1.19 12.97 20.15
N VAL A 158 1.50 11.67 20.17
CA VAL A 158 0.57 10.64 20.67
C VAL A 158 0.21 10.91 22.14
N ARG A 159 1.20 11.22 22.99
CA ARG A 159 0.95 11.59 24.40
C ARG A 159 0.15 12.88 24.54
N LEU A 160 0.41 13.88 23.70
CA LEU A 160 -0.36 15.12 23.64
C LEU A 160 -1.83 14.82 23.36
N VAL A 161 -2.14 14.12 22.27
CA VAL A 161 -3.54 13.84 21.90
C VAL A 161 -4.23 12.92 22.89
N LYS A 162 -3.51 11.98 23.51
CA LYS A 162 -4.03 11.17 24.62
C LYS A 162 -4.47 12.04 25.80
N GLY A 163 -3.65 13.03 26.14
CA GLY A 163 -3.98 14.04 27.16
C GLY A 163 -5.24 14.82 26.80
N MET A 164 -5.34 15.27 25.54
CA MET A 164 -6.51 16.01 25.02
C MET A 164 -7.79 15.17 25.07
N THR A 165 -7.74 13.91 24.62
CA THR A 165 -8.88 12.99 24.69
C THR A 165 -9.32 12.75 26.13
N ARG A 166 -8.38 12.59 27.07
CA ARG A 166 -8.70 12.46 28.51
C ARG A 166 -9.33 13.71 29.09
N ALA A 167 -8.96 14.89 28.60
CA ALA A 167 -9.55 16.16 28.99
C ALA A 167 -10.93 16.43 28.34
N GLY A 168 -11.44 15.51 27.52
CA GLY A 168 -12.72 15.67 26.82
C GLY A 168 -12.65 16.58 25.60
N VAL A 169 -11.44 16.95 25.16
CA VAL A 169 -11.25 17.75 23.94
C VAL A 169 -11.41 16.85 22.72
N PRO A 170 -12.28 17.19 21.76
CA PRO A 170 -12.46 16.40 20.55
C PRO A 170 -11.21 16.50 19.66
N VAL A 171 -10.63 15.34 19.34
CA VAL A 171 -9.48 15.22 18.45
C VAL A 171 -9.94 14.54 17.16
N TYR A 172 -9.85 15.25 16.06
CA TYR A 172 -10.08 14.72 14.72
C TYR A 172 -8.75 14.58 13.98
N ALA A 173 -8.61 13.53 13.18
CA ALA A 173 -7.44 13.35 12.33
C ALA A 173 -7.82 13.27 10.86
N CYS A 174 -6.89 13.72 10.02
CA CYS A 174 -7.04 13.89 8.59
C CYS A 174 -5.98 13.04 7.90
N MET A 175 -6.43 12.00 7.20
CA MET A 175 -5.58 10.98 6.60
C MET A 175 -5.59 11.08 5.07
N TYR A 176 -4.58 10.53 4.42
CA TYR A 176 -4.51 10.50 2.96
C TYR A 176 -5.55 9.59 2.33
N ASN A 177 -5.75 8.41 2.93
CA ASN A 177 -6.69 7.40 2.47
C ASN A 177 -7.08 6.43 3.62
N GLU A 178 -7.88 5.41 3.31
CA GLU A 178 -8.34 4.41 4.27
C GLU A 178 -7.19 3.58 4.88
N LEU A 179 -6.22 3.17 4.05
CA LEU A 179 -5.08 2.37 4.52
C LEU A 179 -4.21 3.17 5.49
N ASP A 180 -3.94 4.44 5.18
CA ASP A 180 -3.24 5.36 6.06
C ASP A 180 -3.97 5.46 7.42
N ALA A 181 -5.28 5.71 7.42
CA ALA A 181 -6.06 5.76 8.67
C ALA A 181 -5.94 4.47 9.53
N LEU A 182 -5.95 3.30 8.89
CA LEU A 182 -5.78 2.02 9.58
C LEU A 182 -4.35 1.86 10.14
N ILE A 183 -3.31 2.21 9.35
CA ILE A 183 -1.91 2.18 9.79
C ILE A 183 -1.70 3.10 10.99
N GLN A 184 -2.17 4.35 10.91
CA GLN A 184 -2.06 5.31 12.00
C GLN A 184 -2.80 4.83 13.25
N SER A 185 -3.91 4.09 13.08
CA SER A 185 -4.64 3.49 14.21
C SER A 185 -3.82 2.44 14.95
N HIS A 186 -3.01 1.64 14.26
CA HIS A 186 -2.06 0.74 14.92
C HIS A 186 -1.02 1.52 15.74
N GLY A 187 -0.59 2.69 15.27
CA GLY A 187 0.40 3.53 15.96
C GLY A 187 -0.09 4.14 17.28
N VAL A 188 -1.38 4.48 17.40
CA VAL A 188 -1.97 4.98 18.66
C VAL A 188 -2.54 3.87 19.56
N ASN A 189 -2.67 2.65 19.05
CA ASN A 189 -3.29 1.54 19.76
C ASN A 189 -2.62 1.15 21.09
N PRO A 190 -1.28 1.15 21.22
CA PRO A 190 -0.60 0.88 22.50
C PRO A 190 -1.03 1.81 23.64
N GLU A 191 -1.51 3.01 23.30
CA GLU A 191 -2.02 3.99 24.26
C GLU A 191 -3.52 3.83 24.58
N GLY A 192 -4.15 2.79 24.04
CA GLY A 192 -5.57 2.46 24.19
C GLY A 192 -6.49 3.29 23.30
N LEU A 193 -5.99 3.79 22.17
CA LEU A 193 -6.71 4.69 21.26
C LEU A 193 -6.80 4.14 19.84
N GLU A 194 -7.76 4.64 19.06
CA GLU A 194 -7.87 4.37 17.63
C GLU A 194 -8.37 5.60 16.88
N PHE A 195 -8.10 5.69 15.58
CA PHE A 195 -8.75 6.65 14.71
C PHE A 195 -10.04 6.04 14.14
N SER A 196 -11.14 6.15 14.90
CA SER A 196 -12.44 5.63 14.49
C SER A 196 -13.00 6.38 13.29
N TRP A 197 -13.82 5.68 12.50
CA TRP A 197 -14.58 6.29 11.42
C TRP A 197 -15.63 7.28 11.97
N LEU A 198 -16.04 8.27 11.17
CA LEU A 198 -17.08 9.22 11.60
C LEU A 198 -18.46 8.57 11.78
N ASN A 199 -18.65 7.35 11.28
CA ASN A 199 -19.85 6.55 11.47
C ASN A 199 -19.78 5.54 12.63
N GLY A 200 -18.65 5.42 13.33
CA GLY A 200 -18.50 4.58 14.52
C GLY A 200 -17.11 3.95 14.68
N PRO A 201 -16.94 3.09 15.71
CA PRO A 201 -15.67 2.40 16.00
C PRO A 201 -15.24 1.45 14.88
N LEU A 202 -13.93 1.18 14.79
CA LEU A 202 -13.34 0.32 13.76
C LEU A 202 -13.88 -1.12 13.81
N GLU A 203 -14.17 -1.65 15.00
CA GLU A 203 -14.69 -3.02 15.16
C GLU A 203 -16.06 -3.23 14.47
N SER A 204 -16.94 -2.24 14.56
CA SER A 204 -18.36 -2.38 14.21
C SER A 204 -18.75 -1.66 12.94
N THR A 205 -17.85 -0.87 12.35
CA THR A 205 -18.18 -0.04 11.19
C THR A 205 -17.10 -0.10 10.11
N ALA A 206 -17.56 -0.03 8.86
CA ALA A 206 -16.68 0.07 7.70
C ALA A 206 -16.51 1.53 7.26
N PHE A 207 -15.44 1.79 6.51
CA PHE A 207 -15.24 3.04 5.81
C PHE A 207 -16.46 3.40 4.96
N SER A 208 -16.84 4.69 4.99
CA SER A 208 -18.04 5.16 4.29
C SER A 208 -17.89 6.61 3.85
N ARG A 209 -18.80 7.06 2.98
CA ARG A 209 -18.88 8.47 2.53
C ARG A 209 -18.99 9.49 3.68
N LYS A 210 -19.44 9.08 4.88
CA LYS A 210 -19.49 9.96 6.05
C LYS A 210 -18.10 10.38 6.55
N THR A 211 -17.12 9.51 6.35
CA THR A 211 -15.71 9.71 6.72
C THR A 211 -14.96 10.51 5.65
N VAL A 212 -15.58 10.79 4.51
CA VAL A 212 -14.93 11.49 3.40
C VAL A 212 -15.04 12.99 3.58
N ASN A 213 -13.90 13.69 3.50
CA ASN A 213 -13.91 15.14 3.48
C ASN A 213 -14.38 15.65 2.11
N ARG A 214 -15.67 16.01 2.04
CA ARG A 214 -16.29 16.61 0.84
C ARG A 214 -15.65 17.93 0.41
N PHE A 215 -14.87 18.55 1.29
CA PHE A 215 -14.18 19.81 1.07
C PHE A 215 -12.66 19.65 1.06
N GLY A 216 -12.14 18.43 0.92
CA GLY A 216 -10.75 18.21 0.56
C GLY A 216 -10.50 18.58 -0.90
N TYR A 217 -9.26 18.95 -1.22
CA TYR A 217 -8.79 19.06 -2.60
C TYR A 217 -8.40 17.66 -3.07
N SER A 218 -9.16 17.00 -3.95
CA SER A 218 -8.85 15.67 -4.50
C SER A 218 -8.70 15.79 -6.02
N THR A 219 -7.55 15.43 -6.58
CA THR A 219 -7.20 15.71 -7.99
C THR A 219 -7.45 14.56 -8.97
N SER A 220 -8.45 13.71 -8.74
CA SER A 220 -8.84 12.70 -9.74
C SER A 220 -10.34 12.45 -9.71
N GLU A 221 -10.94 12.33 -10.89
CA GLU A 221 -12.38 12.41 -11.16
C GLU A 221 -13.26 11.31 -10.51
N VAL A 222 -12.72 10.43 -9.63
CA VAL A 222 -13.51 9.30 -9.08
C VAL A 222 -13.15 8.80 -7.65
N GLY A 223 -12.57 9.64 -6.78
CA GLY A 223 -12.71 9.45 -5.32
C GLY A 223 -11.50 8.88 -4.55
N ILE A 224 -10.87 9.82 -3.83
CA ILE A 224 -9.98 9.69 -2.65
C ILE A 224 -8.58 9.17 -2.95
N GLU A 225 -7.77 10.03 -3.58
CA GLU A 225 -6.34 10.16 -3.31
C GLU A 225 -5.90 11.62 -3.32
N GLY A 226 -5.13 12.00 -2.29
CA GLY A 226 -4.31 13.23 -2.21
C GLY A 226 -5.08 14.52 -1.95
N GLY A 227 -5.02 15.06 -0.72
CA GLY A 227 -5.66 16.31 -0.30
C GLY A 227 -5.54 16.63 1.21
N TRP A 228 -6.11 17.76 1.64
CA TRP A 228 -6.23 18.24 3.03
C TRP A 228 -7.12 17.36 3.95
N GLY A 229 -6.81 16.07 4.07
CA GLY A 229 -7.58 15.11 4.86
C GLY A 229 -8.72 14.50 4.07
N ALA A 230 -8.40 13.71 3.05
CA ALA A 230 -9.41 13.07 2.22
C ALA A 230 -10.29 12.11 3.05
N VAL A 231 -9.72 11.53 4.11
CA VAL A 231 -10.38 10.70 5.12
C VAL A 231 -10.32 11.39 6.48
N LEU A 232 -11.47 11.63 7.09
CA LEU A 232 -11.64 12.20 8.42
C LEU A 232 -11.91 11.10 9.44
N THR A 233 -11.15 11.08 10.51
CA THR A 233 -11.36 10.15 11.63
C THR A 233 -11.50 10.93 12.93
N LYS A 234 -12.08 10.30 13.94
CA LYS A 234 -12.12 10.85 15.30
C LYS A 234 -11.31 9.93 16.21
N LEU A 235 -10.40 10.49 16.98
CA LEU A 235 -9.63 9.73 17.96
C LEU A 235 -10.56 9.33 19.11
N GLN A 236 -10.62 8.04 19.42
CA GLN A 236 -11.52 7.46 20.42
C GLN A 236 -10.80 6.33 21.17
N PRO A 237 -11.34 5.83 22.30
CA PRO A 237 -10.87 4.60 22.90
C PRO A 237 -10.86 3.44 21.90
N ALA A 238 -9.79 2.66 21.90
CA ALA A 238 -9.62 1.54 20.97
C ALA A 238 -10.71 0.48 21.16
N SER A 239 -11.37 0.12 20.05
CA SER A 239 -12.31 -1.01 19.95
C SER A 239 -11.61 -2.30 19.53
N LEU A 240 -10.47 -2.19 18.84
CA LEU A 240 -9.63 -3.30 18.44
C LEU A 240 -8.25 -3.18 19.11
N SER A 241 -7.57 -4.30 19.29
CA SER A 241 -6.21 -4.33 19.84
C SER A 241 -5.17 -4.65 18.76
N SER A 242 -4.00 -4.04 18.89
CA SER A 242 -2.80 -4.30 18.09
C SER A 242 -1.68 -4.73 19.03
N SER A 243 -0.81 -5.63 18.57
CA SER A 243 0.41 -5.96 19.29
C SER A 243 1.56 -5.01 18.92
N ASP A 244 2.55 -4.87 19.79
CA ASP A 244 3.79 -4.12 19.48
C ASP A 244 4.53 -4.75 18.29
N ALA A 245 4.54 -6.07 18.22
CA ALA A 245 5.15 -6.81 17.11
C ALA A 245 4.46 -6.52 15.76
N ASP A 246 3.14 -6.37 15.76
CA ASP A 246 2.39 -5.97 14.56
C ASP A 246 2.75 -4.54 14.15
N TRP A 247 2.84 -3.63 15.11
CA TRP A 247 3.22 -2.25 14.85
C TRP A 247 4.66 -2.13 14.31
N ASP A 248 5.60 -2.87 14.89
CA ASP A 248 6.98 -2.92 14.39
C ASP A 248 7.04 -3.48 12.96
N CYS A 249 6.28 -4.54 12.67
CA CYS A 249 6.18 -5.08 11.31
C CYS A 249 5.62 -4.07 10.32
N ILE A 250 4.58 -3.32 10.70
CA ILE A 250 3.99 -2.27 9.86
C ILE A 250 5.02 -1.18 9.59
N LYS A 251 5.70 -0.67 10.62
CA LYS A 251 6.75 0.35 10.48
C LYS A 251 7.87 -0.11 9.54
N THR A 252 8.37 -1.34 9.70
CA THR A 252 9.42 -1.88 8.82
C THR A 252 8.93 -1.99 7.38
N ALA A 253 7.73 -2.52 7.14
CA ALA A 253 7.18 -2.67 5.79
C ALA A 253 6.91 -1.32 5.11
N MET A 254 6.38 -0.34 5.85
CA MET A 254 6.08 1.00 5.34
C MET A 254 7.35 1.83 5.13
N GLY A 255 8.34 1.70 6.03
CA GLY A 255 9.67 2.29 5.84
C GLY A 255 10.33 1.78 4.57
N LEU A 256 10.28 0.46 4.33
CA LEU A 256 10.79 -0.14 3.09
C LEU A 256 9.99 0.34 1.86
N PHE A 257 8.66 0.40 1.96
CA PHE A 257 7.79 0.90 0.89
C PHE A 257 8.13 2.35 0.49
N LYS A 258 8.39 3.22 1.48
CA LYS A 258 8.82 4.60 1.27
C LYS A 258 10.18 4.68 0.57
N LEU A 259 11.15 3.86 1.01
CA LEU A 259 12.49 3.81 0.40
C LEU A 259 12.45 3.32 -1.05
N ASP A 260 11.53 2.42 -1.39
CA ASP A 260 11.34 1.96 -2.77
C ASP A 260 10.85 3.08 -3.71
N GLY A 261 10.44 4.25 -3.19
CA GLY A 261 9.84 5.32 -3.98
C GLY A 261 8.56 4.88 -4.68
N SER A 262 7.93 3.81 -4.16
CA SER A 262 6.74 3.23 -4.75
C SER A 262 5.57 4.19 -4.54
N THR A 263 4.87 4.52 -5.62
CA THR A 263 3.62 5.27 -5.53
C THR A 263 2.48 4.31 -5.21
N SER A 264 1.39 4.85 -4.68
CA SER A 264 0.12 4.13 -4.73
C SER A 264 -0.19 3.74 -6.18
N GLY A 265 -0.67 2.52 -6.36
CA GLY A 265 -1.17 2.04 -7.63
C GLY A 265 -2.69 1.96 -7.60
N PRO A 266 -3.30 1.41 -8.66
CA PRO A 266 -4.74 1.47 -8.84
C PRO A 266 -5.54 0.55 -7.90
N TRP A 267 -4.89 -0.19 -7.00
CA TRP A 267 -5.56 -1.19 -6.17
C TRP A 267 -5.88 -0.64 -4.80
N THR A 268 -7.14 -0.77 -4.44
CA THR A 268 -7.62 -0.50 -3.09
C THR A 268 -7.23 -1.65 -2.17
N PHE A 269 -6.65 -1.32 -1.01
CA PHE A 269 -6.31 -2.27 0.03
C PHE A 269 -7.53 -3.09 0.47
N GLY A 270 -7.37 -4.41 0.58
CA GLY A 270 -8.42 -5.34 1.00
C GLY A 270 -9.55 -5.58 -0.02
N GLN A 271 -9.54 -4.90 -1.17
CA GLN A 271 -10.53 -5.13 -2.22
C GLN A 271 -10.08 -6.18 -3.23
N VAL A 272 -11.05 -6.84 -3.85
CA VAL A 272 -10.78 -7.73 -4.98
C VAL A 272 -10.31 -6.89 -6.17
N VAL A 273 -9.14 -7.20 -6.68
CA VAL A 273 -8.59 -6.59 -7.89
C VAL A 273 -9.41 -7.04 -9.09
N ALA A 274 -10.06 -6.10 -9.75
CA ALA A 274 -10.90 -6.39 -10.91
C ALA A 274 -10.08 -6.67 -12.17
N GLY A 275 -10.61 -7.53 -13.06
CA GLY A 275 -10.03 -7.74 -14.39
C GLY A 275 -8.86 -8.74 -14.45
N VAL A 276 -8.50 -9.37 -13.34
CA VAL A 276 -7.45 -10.41 -13.32
C VAL A 276 -7.96 -11.67 -13.99
N ALA A 277 -7.36 -12.02 -15.14
CA ALA A 277 -7.73 -13.19 -15.97
C ALA A 277 -9.25 -13.30 -16.19
N PHE A 278 -9.92 -12.21 -16.58
CA PHE A 278 -11.39 -12.16 -16.75
C PHE A 278 -12.17 -12.57 -15.49
N ASN A 279 -11.69 -12.15 -14.31
CA ASN A 279 -12.26 -12.48 -13.00
C ASN A 279 -12.23 -13.99 -12.66
N GLN A 280 -11.43 -14.80 -13.37
CA GLN A 280 -11.18 -16.19 -13.00
C GLN A 280 -10.42 -16.27 -11.68
N HIS A 281 -9.52 -15.31 -11.44
CA HIS A 281 -8.89 -15.08 -10.15
C HIS A 281 -9.54 -13.87 -9.49
N GLN A 282 -9.70 -13.92 -8.17
CA GLN A 282 -10.20 -12.82 -7.35
C GLN A 282 -9.14 -12.44 -6.32
N PRO A 283 -7.96 -11.95 -6.77
CA PRO A 283 -6.91 -11.63 -5.83
C PRO A 283 -7.27 -10.38 -5.05
N VAL A 284 -6.85 -10.34 -3.79
CA VAL A 284 -7.10 -9.23 -2.86
C VAL A 284 -5.90 -8.30 -2.89
N GLY A 285 -6.14 -7.00 -3.10
CA GLY A 285 -5.11 -5.96 -3.10
C GLY A 285 -4.52 -5.72 -1.71
N LEU A 286 -3.21 -5.56 -1.63
CA LEU A 286 -2.42 -5.41 -0.41
C LEU A 286 -1.49 -4.18 -0.51
N ILE A 287 -0.64 -3.98 0.50
CA ILE A 287 0.33 -2.88 0.55
C ILE A 287 1.29 -2.94 -0.64
N GLY A 288 1.46 -1.80 -1.31
CA GLY A 288 2.48 -1.60 -2.35
C GLY A 288 2.23 -2.32 -3.67
N ASN A 289 0.98 -2.29 -4.14
CA ASN A 289 0.56 -2.90 -5.41
C ASN A 289 0.86 -4.40 -5.47
N LEU A 290 0.83 -5.03 -4.30
CA LEU A 290 0.81 -6.47 -4.14
C LEU A 290 -0.63 -6.94 -4.11
N ALA A 291 -0.86 -8.16 -4.58
CA ALA A 291 -2.13 -8.84 -4.40
C ALA A 291 -1.88 -10.31 -4.12
N VAL A 292 -2.82 -10.94 -3.42
CA VAL A 292 -2.78 -12.37 -3.12
C VAL A 292 -4.04 -13.02 -3.66
N ASP A 293 -3.90 -14.14 -4.37
CA ASP A 293 -5.06 -15.00 -4.64
C ASP A 293 -5.35 -15.85 -3.39
N PRO A 294 -6.45 -15.59 -2.66
CA PRO A 294 -6.74 -16.28 -1.40
C PRO A 294 -7.04 -17.77 -1.59
N LYS A 295 -7.29 -18.23 -2.82
CA LYS A 295 -7.52 -19.66 -3.09
C LYS A 295 -6.22 -20.44 -3.26
N THR A 296 -5.22 -19.83 -3.89
CA THR A 296 -4.00 -20.52 -4.32
C THR A 296 -2.77 -20.09 -3.53
N GLY A 297 -2.81 -18.92 -2.88
CA GLY A 297 -1.65 -18.31 -2.23
C GLY A 297 -0.69 -17.61 -3.20
N VAL A 298 -1.01 -17.55 -4.49
CA VAL A 298 -0.19 -16.87 -5.49
C VAL A 298 -0.10 -15.38 -5.16
N LEU A 299 1.13 -14.88 -5.05
CA LEU A 299 1.44 -13.47 -4.90
C LEU A 299 1.65 -12.83 -6.26
N LEU A 300 0.96 -11.71 -6.46
CA LEU A 300 0.93 -10.95 -7.70
C LEU A 300 1.44 -9.54 -7.43
N LYS A 301 2.13 -8.96 -8.41
CA LYS A 301 2.49 -7.54 -8.42
C LYS A 301 2.23 -6.94 -9.79
N GLU A 302 1.66 -5.74 -9.82
CA GLU A 302 1.55 -4.99 -11.07
C GLU A 302 2.93 -4.47 -11.48
N CYS A 303 3.33 -4.74 -12.72
CA CYS A 303 4.47 -4.07 -13.32
C CYS A 303 4.10 -2.60 -13.63
N PRO A 304 4.77 -1.60 -13.04
CA PRO A 304 4.39 -0.19 -13.18
C PRO A 304 4.34 0.29 -14.64
N ASN A 305 5.29 -0.19 -15.46
CA ASN A 305 5.45 0.22 -16.85
C ASN A 305 4.41 -0.41 -17.77
N THR A 306 4.03 -1.66 -17.50
CA THR A 306 3.27 -2.48 -18.45
C THR A 306 1.82 -2.71 -18.04
N LYS A 307 1.49 -2.41 -16.77
CA LYS A 307 0.21 -2.68 -16.13
C LYS A 307 -0.19 -4.17 -16.16
N VAL A 308 0.81 -5.04 -16.27
CA VAL A 308 0.63 -6.49 -16.24
C VAL A 308 0.85 -7.01 -14.85
N LEU A 309 -0.02 -7.92 -14.45
CA LEU A 309 0.12 -8.73 -13.26
C LEU A 309 1.16 -9.81 -13.48
N MET A 310 2.21 -9.79 -12.66
CA MET A 310 3.24 -10.80 -12.64
C MET A 310 3.12 -11.62 -11.37
N VAL A 311 3.25 -12.94 -11.50
CA VAL A 311 3.49 -13.81 -10.35
C VAL A 311 4.89 -13.52 -9.81
N ILE A 312 4.97 -13.25 -8.51
CA ILE A 312 6.23 -12.88 -7.83
C ILE A 312 6.57 -13.82 -6.67
N GLY A 313 5.68 -14.77 -6.36
CA GLY A 313 5.91 -15.77 -5.32
C GLY A 313 4.63 -16.50 -4.92
N HIS A 314 4.76 -17.35 -3.91
CA HIS A 314 3.68 -18.14 -3.33
C HIS A 314 3.73 -17.99 -1.81
N LEU A 315 2.58 -17.78 -1.19
CA LEU A 315 2.38 -18.05 0.23
C LEU A 315 2.27 -19.57 0.44
N TRP A 316 2.72 -20.01 1.60
CA TRP A 316 2.54 -21.38 2.08
C TRP A 316 1.30 -21.47 2.98
N SER A 317 1.02 -22.64 3.53
CA SER A 317 -0.28 -22.94 4.15
C SER A 317 -0.65 -22.02 5.30
N LEU A 318 0.27 -21.79 6.25
CA LEU A 318 -0.02 -21.00 7.45
C LEU A 318 -0.48 -19.56 7.15
N PRO A 319 0.31 -18.69 6.48
CA PRO A 319 -0.10 -17.31 6.23
C PRO A 319 -1.38 -17.23 5.40
N LEU A 320 -1.61 -18.18 4.48
CA LEU A 320 -2.84 -18.22 3.69
C LEU A 320 -4.08 -18.54 4.55
N GLN A 321 -3.97 -19.53 5.45
CA GLN A 321 -5.07 -19.94 6.33
C GLN A 321 -5.39 -18.89 7.39
N THR A 322 -4.39 -18.11 7.82
CA THR A 322 -4.54 -17.05 8.81
C THR A 322 -4.84 -15.68 8.21
N MET A 323 -5.12 -15.60 6.90
CA MET A 323 -5.45 -14.33 6.24
C MET A 323 -6.69 -13.69 6.90
N PRO A 324 -6.57 -12.48 7.49
CA PRO A 324 -7.68 -11.83 8.16
C PRO A 324 -8.77 -11.35 7.19
N LYS A 325 -10.01 -11.30 7.68
CA LYS A 325 -11.15 -10.74 6.93
C LYS A 325 -11.38 -9.25 7.22
N GLY A 326 -11.07 -8.81 8.44
CA GLY A 326 -11.19 -7.41 8.85
C GLY A 326 -10.00 -6.60 8.36
N LEU A 327 -10.25 -5.38 7.84
CA LEU A 327 -9.21 -4.55 7.27
C LEU A 327 -8.14 -4.14 8.30
N PHE A 328 -8.55 -3.86 9.54
CA PHE A 328 -7.61 -3.54 10.62
C PHE A 328 -6.61 -4.68 10.85
N GLN A 329 -7.08 -5.91 11.06
CA GLN A 329 -6.19 -7.07 11.24
C GLN A 329 -5.42 -7.42 9.95
N LEU A 330 -5.97 -7.10 8.78
CA LEU A 330 -5.31 -7.35 7.49
C LEU A 330 -4.04 -6.50 7.32
N VAL A 331 -3.95 -5.31 7.92
CA VAL A 331 -2.77 -4.42 7.80
C VAL A 331 -1.47 -5.10 8.24
N PRO A 332 -1.32 -5.61 9.48
CA PRO A 332 -0.07 -6.25 9.89
C PRO A 332 0.20 -7.56 9.15
N TRP A 333 -0.85 -8.33 8.80
CA TRP A 333 -0.69 -9.52 7.97
C TRP A 333 -0.14 -9.16 6.57
N ALA A 334 -0.68 -8.12 5.95
CA ALA A 334 -0.22 -7.63 4.65
C ALA A 334 1.20 -7.03 4.72
N ALA A 335 1.57 -6.42 5.85
CA ALA A 335 2.93 -5.94 6.09
C ALA A 335 3.95 -7.10 6.11
N ARG A 336 3.62 -8.21 6.78
CA ARG A 336 4.44 -9.44 6.74
C ARG A 336 4.58 -9.99 5.33
N VAL A 337 3.47 -10.10 4.61
CA VAL A 337 3.47 -10.55 3.20
C VAL A 337 4.29 -9.61 2.33
N ARG A 338 4.22 -8.30 2.56
CA ARG A 338 5.02 -7.29 1.83
C ARG A 338 6.51 -7.46 2.05
N LEU A 339 6.94 -7.76 3.28
CA LEU A 339 8.35 -8.07 3.58
C LEU A 339 8.76 -9.37 2.87
N LEU A 340 8.01 -10.45 3.05
CA LEU A 340 8.27 -11.75 2.42
C LEU A 340 8.31 -11.69 0.89
N ALA A 341 7.46 -10.86 0.29
CA ALA A 341 7.39 -10.64 -1.16
C ALA A 341 8.57 -9.82 -1.71
N THR A 342 9.38 -9.18 -0.85
CA THR A 342 10.55 -8.40 -1.25
C THR A 342 11.58 -9.33 -1.89
N SER A 343 11.85 -9.10 -3.18
CA SER A 343 12.80 -9.89 -3.98
C SER A 343 13.99 -9.06 -4.46
N GLN A 344 13.97 -7.74 -4.25
CA GLN A 344 14.99 -6.81 -4.69
C GLN A 344 15.06 -5.64 -3.71
N LEU A 345 16.24 -5.04 -3.58
CA LEU A 345 16.44 -3.78 -2.87
C LEU A 345 16.53 -2.63 -3.86
N THR A 346 16.38 -1.40 -3.36
CA THR A 346 16.43 -0.19 -4.18
C THR A 346 17.75 -0.11 -4.97
N LYS A 347 17.68 0.38 -6.22
CA LYS A 347 18.88 0.55 -7.05
C LYS A 347 19.76 1.72 -6.60
N GLU A 348 19.17 2.75 -6.00
CA GLU A 348 19.89 3.91 -5.49
C GLU A 348 20.72 3.55 -4.25
N ASP A 349 22.03 3.80 -4.29
CA ASP A 349 22.99 3.31 -3.27
C ASP A 349 22.64 3.77 -1.85
N LYS A 350 22.29 5.05 -1.68
CA LYS A 350 21.94 5.62 -0.39
C LYS A 350 20.68 4.95 0.18
N LYS A 351 19.59 4.91 -0.59
CA LYS A 351 18.35 4.24 -0.17
C LYS A 351 18.55 2.75 0.04
N ARG A 352 19.45 2.11 -0.71
CA ARG A 352 19.75 0.68 -0.55
C ARG A 352 20.42 0.43 0.79
N ALA A 353 21.37 1.27 1.17
CA ALA A 353 22.01 1.20 2.47
C ALA A 353 20.99 1.42 3.61
N GLU A 354 20.07 2.40 3.46
CA GLU A 354 18.99 2.63 4.41
C GLU A 354 18.02 1.44 4.51
N SER A 355 17.66 0.81 3.38
CA SER A 355 16.81 -0.40 3.37
C SER A 355 17.50 -1.58 4.05
N ILE A 356 18.80 -1.77 3.81
CA ILE A 356 19.59 -2.81 4.47
C ILE A 356 19.64 -2.57 5.98
N ASP A 357 19.93 -1.35 6.42
CA ASP A 357 19.97 -0.99 7.84
C ASP A 357 18.61 -1.21 8.53
N LEU A 358 17.52 -0.76 7.90
CA LEU A 358 16.16 -0.96 8.38
C LEU A 358 15.82 -2.44 8.57
N LEU A 359 16.08 -3.27 7.56
CA LEU A 359 15.79 -4.70 7.61
C LEU A 359 16.70 -5.46 8.58
N THR A 360 17.98 -5.06 8.68
CA THR A 360 18.93 -5.65 9.62
C THR A 360 18.48 -5.43 11.05
N LYS A 361 18.16 -4.18 11.43
CA LYS A 361 17.66 -3.86 12.78
C LYS A 361 16.38 -4.62 13.12
N ALA A 362 15.44 -4.71 12.17
CA ALA A 362 14.21 -5.46 12.37
C ALA A 362 14.47 -6.96 12.56
N TYR A 363 15.39 -7.54 11.78
CA TYR A 363 15.78 -8.94 11.90
C TYR A 363 16.51 -9.23 13.23
N GLU A 364 17.44 -8.37 13.64
CA GLU A 364 18.11 -8.44 14.95
C GLU A 364 17.13 -8.34 16.13
N ALA A 365 16.02 -7.63 15.96
CA ALA A 365 14.91 -7.58 16.91
C ALA A 365 14.00 -8.83 16.87
N GLY A 366 14.30 -9.81 16.01
CA GLY A 366 13.60 -11.10 15.91
C GLY A 366 12.56 -11.20 14.79
N MET A 367 12.45 -10.20 13.90
CA MET A 367 11.51 -10.24 12.78
C MET A 367 12.05 -11.09 11.61
N VAL A 368 11.70 -12.37 11.59
CA VAL A 368 12.17 -13.32 10.57
C VAL A 368 11.80 -12.88 9.15
N GLU A 369 10.64 -12.26 8.95
CA GLU A 369 10.21 -11.74 7.64
C GLU A 369 11.17 -10.66 7.09
N ALA A 370 11.74 -9.84 7.96
CA ALA A 370 12.76 -8.86 7.58
C ALA A 370 14.08 -9.55 7.18
N GLY A 371 14.47 -10.61 7.88
CA GLY A 371 15.62 -11.45 7.51
C GLY A 371 15.45 -12.10 6.14
N ILE A 372 14.27 -12.65 5.84
CA ILE A 372 13.94 -13.21 4.52
C ILE A 372 14.00 -12.12 3.44
N ALA A 373 13.41 -10.95 3.69
CA ALA A 373 13.47 -9.81 2.77
C ALA A 373 14.92 -9.37 2.47
N LEU A 374 15.75 -9.29 3.52
CA LEU A 374 17.15 -8.92 3.43
C LEU A 374 17.97 -9.95 2.64
N ALA A 375 17.80 -11.24 2.94
CA ALA A 375 18.50 -12.32 2.26
C ALA A 375 18.17 -12.35 0.75
N ARG A 376 16.87 -12.26 0.39
CA ARG A 376 16.44 -12.17 -1.02
C ARG A 376 16.95 -10.91 -1.71
N GLY A 377 17.01 -9.81 -0.98
CA GLY A 377 17.62 -8.56 -1.42
C GLY A 377 19.09 -8.74 -1.81
N TYR A 378 19.86 -9.44 -0.98
CA TYR A 378 21.26 -9.78 -1.25
C TYR A 378 21.42 -10.77 -2.42
N GLU A 379 20.54 -11.76 -2.55
CA GLU A 379 20.54 -12.66 -3.71
C GLU A 379 20.41 -11.87 -5.02
N ALA A 380 19.53 -10.86 -5.05
CA ALA A 380 19.33 -10.01 -6.22
C ALA A 380 20.52 -9.08 -6.53
N ILE A 381 21.30 -8.67 -5.53
CA ILE A 381 22.57 -7.94 -5.76
C ILE A 381 23.59 -8.84 -6.46
N GLY A 382 23.63 -10.12 -6.11
CA GLY A 382 24.31 -11.16 -6.88
C GLY A 382 25.84 -11.18 -6.83
N THR A 383 26.49 -10.25 -6.12
CA THR A 383 27.95 -10.29 -5.88
C THR A 383 28.33 -11.46 -4.98
N VAL A 384 29.59 -11.90 -5.02
CA VAL A 384 30.07 -13.00 -4.14
C VAL A 384 29.85 -12.66 -2.67
N SER A 385 30.15 -11.42 -2.28
CA SER A 385 29.92 -10.92 -0.91
C SER A 385 28.43 -10.94 -0.55
N ALA A 386 27.56 -10.42 -1.42
CA ALA A 386 26.12 -10.39 -1.15
C ALA A 386 25.54 -11.81 -1.04
N LYS A 387 25.93 -12.73 -1.93
CA LYS A 387 25.52 -14.13 -1.85
C LYS A 387 25.96 -14.79 -0.54
N ALA A 388 27.16 -14.47 -0.04
CA ALA A 388 27.62 -14.95 1.25
C ALA A 388 26.79 -14.39 2.42
N GLN A 389 26.41 -13.11 2.37
CA GLN A 389 25.52 -12.49 3.35
C GLN A 389 24.13 -13.13 3.34
N ALA A 390 23.54 -13.34 2.15
CA ALA A 390 22.27 -14.06 2.01
C ALA A 390 22.35 -15.47 2.62
N ALA A 391 23.39 -16.23 2.28
CA ALA A 391 23.59 -17.58 2.79
C ALA A 391 23.70 -17.62 4.32
N ALA A 392 24.40 -16.66 4.93
CA ALA A 392 24.53 -16.58 6.38
C ALA A 392 23.18 -16.35 7.08
N ILE A 393 22.35 -15.46 6.54
CA ILE A 393 21.00 -15.20 7.07
C ILE A 393 20.12 -16.45 6.95
N TYR A 394 20.15 -17.13 5.80
CA TYR A 394 19.39 -18.38 5.63
C TYR A 394 19.87 -19.50 6.55
N ASP A 395 21.18 -19.65 6.75
CA ASP A 395 21.74 -20.62 7.69
C ASP A 395 21.26 -20.34 9.13
N GLU A 396 21.20 -19.07 9.53
CA GLU A 396 20.72 -18.65 10.87
C GLU A 396 19.21 -18.88 11.06
N ILE A 397 18.39 -18.49 10.08
CA ILE A 397 16.93 -18.74 10.11
C ILE A 397 16.66 -20.25 10.13
N GLY A 398 17.43 -21.00 9.35
CA GLY A 398 17.36 -22.45 9.25
C GLY A 398 16.06 -22.96 8.60
N ALA A 399 15.83 -24.27 8.74
CA ALA A 399 14.75 -24.97 8.05
C ALA A 399 13.33 -24.72 8.61
N ARG A 400 13.19 -23.94 9.69
CA ARG A 400 11.89 -23.62 10.28
C ARG A 400 11.05 -22.67 9.43
N HIS A 401 11.70 -21.88 8.57
CA HIS A 401 11.01 -21.00 7.63
C HIS A 401 11.00 -21.65 6.24
N PRO A 402 9.84 -21.82 5.56
CA PRO A 402 9.74 -22.57 4.31
C PRO A 402 10.63 -22.03 3.19
N MET A 403 10.72 -20.71 3.05
CA MET A 403 11.58 -20.07 2.05
C MET A 403 13.07 -20.26 2.36
N SER A 404 13.43 -20.31 3.65
CA SER A 404 14.83 -20.57 4.06
C SER A 404 15.20 -22.03 3.81
N ALA A 405 14.33 -22.96 4.23
CA ALA A 405 14.48 -24.38 3.93
C ALA A 405 14.65 -24.63 2.42
N TYR A 406 13.84 -23.96 1.58
CA TYR A 406 13.95 -24.04 0.14
C TYR A 406 15.29 -23.53 -0.39
N TYR A 407 15.76 -22.35 0.05
CA TYR A 407 17.08 -21.85 -0.32
C TYR A 407 18.20 -22.84 0.08
N LEU A 408 18.16 -23.32 1.32
CA LEU A 408 19.16 -24.26 1.85
C LEU A 408 19.14 -25.59 1.08
N ALA A 409 17.97 -26.01 0.58
CA ALA A 409 17.85 -27.19 -0.28
C ALA A 409 18.62 -27.00 -1.59
N HIS A 410 18.46 -25.85 -2.27
CA HIS A 410 19.20 -25.50 -3.48
C HIS A 410 20.72 -25.38 -3.23
N LYS A 411 21.10 -24.86 -2.06
CA LYS A 411 22.50 -24.85 -1.60
C LYS A 411 23.06 -26.26 -1.42
N ALA A 412 22.27 -27.21 -0.88
CA ALA A 412 22.66 -28.62 -0.74
C ALA A 412 22.76 -29.32 -2.10
N LEU A 413 21.83 -29.05 -3.01
CA LEU A 413 21.89 -29.54 -4.40
C LEU A 413 23.19 -29.12 -5.08
N GLY A 414 23.58 -27.84 -4.98
CA GLY A 414 24.83 -27.33 -5.54
C GLY A 414 26.10 -27.97 -4.94
N LYS A 415 26.02 -28.54 -3.74
CA LYS A 415 27.10 -29.30 -3.08
C LYS A 415 27.04 -30.81 -3.36
N GLY A 416 25.99 -31.29 -4.02
CA GLY A 416 25.74 -32.72 -4.22
C GLY A 416 25.27 -33.47 -2.96
N ASP A 417 24.86 -32.75 -1.90
CA ASP A 417 24.33 -33.39 -0.68
C ASP A 417 22.85 -33.76 -0.87
N ARG A 418 22.62 -34.95 -1.42
CA ARG A 418 21.27 -35.46 -1.71
C ARG A 418 20.44 -35.65 -0.44
N ALA A 419 21.04 -36.09 0.66
CA ALA A 419 20.30 -36.37 1.89
C ALA A 419 19.76 -35.07 2.49
N GLN A 420 20.60 -34.04 2.56
CA GLN A 420 20.19 -32.73 3.04
C GLN A 420 19.16 -32.07 2.10
N LEU A 421 19.35 -32.17 0.79
CA LEU A 421 18.39 -31.70 -0.22
C LEU A 421 16.97 -32.25 0.02
N ILE A 422 16.84 -33.58 0.12
CA ILE A 422 15.54 -34.23 0.31
C ILE A 422 14.92 -33.80 1.64
N SER A 423 15.72 -33.75 2.73
CA SER A 423 15.22 -33.34 4.04
C SER A 423 14.67 -31.92 4.03
N LEU A 424 15.38 -30.99 3.38
CA LEU A 424 15.01 -29.57 3.35
C LEU A 424 13.82 -29.28 2.43
N LEU A 425 13.77 -29.92 1.25
CA LEU A 425 12.58 -29.86 0.40
C LEU A 425 11.37 -30.44 1.12
N THR A 426 11.50 -31.60 1.77
CA THR A 426 10.40 -32.20 2.54
C THR A 426 9.88 -31.24 3.62
N ALA A 427 10.78 -30.58 4.36
CA ALA A 427 10.38 -29.59 5.37
C ALA A 427 9.59 -28.43 4.74
N SER A 428 10.11 -27.80 3.68
CA SER A 428 9.44 -26.69 2.99
C SER A 428 8.11 -27.10 2.33
N SER A 429 8.06 -28.29 1.71
CA SER A 429 6.87 -28.86 1.10
C SER A 429 5.78 -29.17 2.12
N SER A 430 6.16 -29.64 3.32
CA SER A 430 5.21 -29.96 4.40
C SER A 430 4.46 -28.74 4.91
N GLU A 431 5.08 -27.56 4.80
CA GLU A 431 4.47 -26.26 5.10
C GLU A 431 3.57 -25.76 3.96
N GLY A 432 3.51 -26.49 2.85
CA GLY A 432 2.70 -26.16 1.68
C GLY A 432 3.36 -25.21 0.71
N TYR A 433 4.69 -25.02 0.75
CA TYR A 433 5.39 -24.13 -0.18
C TYR A 433 5.47 -24.74 -1.58
N ALA A 434 4.70 -24.19 -2.52
CA ALA A 434 4.50 -24.77 -3.85
C ALA A 434 5.81 -25.03 -4.64
N PRO A 435 6.77 -24.09 -4.70
CA PRO A 435 8.05 -24.35 -5.39
C PRO A 435 8.81 -25.57 -4.84
N ALA A 436 8.82 -25.76 -3.52
CA ALA A 436 9.45 -26.92 -2.90
C ALA A 436 8.72 -28.23 -3.23
N ILE A 437 7.39 -28.22 -3.26
CA ILE A 437 6.57 -29.38 -3.66
C ILE A 437 6.90 -29.77 -5.10
N THR A 438 7.04 -28.80 -6.00
CA THR A 438 7.41 -29.03 -7.41
C THR A 438 8.80 -29.64 -7.52
N ASP A 439 9.81 -29.07 -6.86
CA ASP A 439 11.17 -29.60 -6.89
C ASP A 439 11.26 -31.01 -6.30
N LEU A 440 10.50 -31.30 -5.24
CA LEU A 440 10.38 -32.66 -4.71
C LEU A 440 9.76 -33.62 -5.73
N GLY A 441 8.76 -33.16 -6.49
CA GLY A 441 8.17 -33.90 -7.61
C GLY A 441 9.20 -34.22 -8.71
N CYS A 442 10.04 -33.24 -9.06
CA CYS A 442 11.14 -33.45 -10.01
C CYS A 442 12.13 -34.51 -9.50
N LEU A 443 12.50 -34.48 -8.21
CA LEU A 443 13.37 -35.51 -7.63
C LEU A 443 12.77 -36.91 -7.70
N ARG A 444 11.46 -37.05 -7.45
CA ARG A 444 10.76 -38.33 -7.55
C ARG A 444 10.68 -38.83 -9.00
N LEU A 445 10.50 -37.90 -9.94
CA LEU A 445 10.52 -38.22 -11.37
C LEU A 445 11.90 -38.74 -11.79
N ASP A 446 12.98 -38.09 -11.34
CA ASP A 446 14.36 -38.50 -11.62
C ASP A 446 14.70 -39.88 -10.98
N GLU A 447 14.06 -40.23 -9.87
CA GLU A 447 14.14 -41.55 -9.23
C GLU A 447 13.30 -42.62 -9.94
N GLY A 448 12.49 -42.24 -10.94
CA GLY A 448 11.60 -43.14 -11.67
C GLY A 448 10.23 -43.34 -11.01
N ASP A 449 9.93 -42.65 -9.90
CA ASP A 449 8.62 -42.68 -9.25
C ASP A 449 7.67 -41.66 -9.89
N LEU A 450 7.21 -42.01 -11.10
CA LEU A 450 6.30 -41.17 -11.88
C LEU A 450 4.97 -40.89 -11.15
N GLN A 451 4.45 -41.87 -10.40
CA GLN A 451 3.16 -41.73 -9.73
C GLN A 451 3.23 -40.69 -8.61
N GLU A 452 4.26 -40.76 -7.77
CA GLU A 452 4.45 -39.78 -6.71
C GLU A 452 4.79 -38.39 -7.28
N ALA A 453 5.58 -38.32 -8.35
CA ALA A 453 5.86 -37.07 -9.05
C ALA A 453 4.57 -36.38 -9.52
N ILE A 454 3.66 -37.11 -10.19
CA ILE A 454 2.35 -36.58 -10.63
C ILE A 454 1.56 -36.06 -9.43
N ARG A 455 1.47 -36.83 -8.33
CA ARG A 455 0.74 -36.42 -7.13
C ARG A 455 1.28 -35.11 -6.53
N LEU A 456 2.61 -34.96 -6.50
CA LEU A 456 3.27 -33.74 -6.03
C LEU A 456 3.01 -32.57 -6.98
N PHE A 457 3.13 -32.77 -8.29
CA PHE A 457 2.83 -31.71 -9.27
C PHE A 457 1.36 -31.27 -9.21
N GLU A 458 0.41 -32.19 -9.09
CA GLU A 458 -1.01 -31.83 -8.92
C GLU A 458 -1.25 -31.02 -7.63
N SER A 459 -0.62 -31.44 -6.52
CA SER A 459 -0.68 -30.69 -5.25
C SER A 459 -0.11 -29.27 -5.39
N SER A 460 0.97 -29.09 -6.15
CA SER A 460 1.58 -27.78 -6.38
C SER A 460 0.78 -26.92 -7.37
N GLU A 461 0.23 -27.53 -8.43
CA GLU A 461 -0.65 -26.87 -9.41
C GLU A 461 -1.90 -26.28 -8.73
N THR A 462 -2.50 -26.98 -7.76
CA THR A 462 -3.64 -26.45 -6.99
C THR A 462 -3.29 -25.21 -6.15
N LYS A 463 -2.00 -25.03 -5.81
CA LYS A 463 -1.44 -23.83 -5.14
C LYS A 463 -0.94 -22.80 -6.15
N GLY A 464 -1.33 -22.98 -7.40
CA GLY A 464 -1.08 -22.05 -8.47
C GLY A 464 0.34 -22.10 -9.03
N ASP A 465 1.19 -23.07 -8.68
CA ASP A 465 2.54 -23.13 -9.25
C ASP A 465 2.51 -23.37 -10.76
N ALA A 466 3.28 -22.58 -11.50
CA ALA A 466 3.28 -22.64 -12.96
C ALA A 466 4.21 -23.74 -13.48
N GLU A 467 5.32 -23.99 -12.79
CA GLU A 467 6.28 -25.05 -13.13
C GLU A 467 5.64 -26.42 -13.01
N ALA A 468 4.87 -26.68 -11.94
CA ALA A 468 4.12 -27.93 -11.78
C ALA A 468 3.12 -28.17 -12.91
N SER A 469 2.35 -27.14 -13.30
CA SER A 469 1.46 -27.21 -14.47
C SER A 469 2.23 -27.51 -15.76
N PHE A 470 3.44 -26.97 -15.91
CA PHE A 470 4.30 -27.26 -17.06
C PHE A 470 4.76 -28.73 -17.05
N ARG A 471 5.25 -29.25 -15.92
CA ARG A 471 5.67 -30.66 -15.76
C ARG A 471 4.54 -31.65 -16.04
N LEU A 472 3.33 -31.37 -15.55
CA LEU A 472 2.14 -32.17 -15.89
C LEU A 472 1.83 -32.12 -17.40
N GLY A 473 2.02 -30.96 -18.04
CA GLY A 473 1.91 -30.82 -19.48
C GLY A 473 2.92 -31.67 -20.26
N GLU A 474 4.18 -31.70 -19.82
CA GLU A 474 5.21 -32.55 -20.43
C GLU A 474 4.90 -34.05 -20.29
N ILE A 475 4.42 -34.47 -19.11
CA ILE A 475 4.00 -35.85 -18.87
C ILE A 475 2.81 -36.23 -19.76
N ALA A 476 1.79 -35.37 -19.86
CA ALA A 476 0.64 -35.57 -20.74
C ALA A 476 1.04 -35.67 -22.23
N ILE A 477 2.02 -34.87 -22.69
CA ILE A 477 2.57 -35.00 -24.06
C ILE A 477 3.18 -36.38 -24.26
N LYS A 478 4.02 -36.84 -23.32
CA LYS A 478 4.68 -38.17 -23.40
C LYS A 478 3.67 -39.32 -23.42
N ASN A 479 2.53 -39.15 -22.76
CA ASN A 479 1.44 -40.12 -22.74
C ASN A 479 0.50 -40.03 -23.95
N GLY A 480 0.70 -39.06 -24.86
CA GLY A 480 -0.18 -38.83 -26.01
C GLY A 480 -1.50 -38.12 -25.68
N GLU A 481 -1.62 -37.54 -24.48
CA GLU A 481 -2.81 -36.88 -23.95
C GLU A 481 -2.82 -35.38 -24.32
N TYR A 482 -2.72 -35.07 -25.62
CA TYR A 482 -2.40 -33.72 -26.11
C TYR A 482 -3.41 -32.63 -25.72
N GLU A 483 -4.70 -32.94 -25.62
CA GLU A 483 -5.73 -31.98 -25.19
C GLU A 483 -5.63 -31.67 -23.68
N ASP A 484 -5.15 -32.64 -22.89
CA ASP A 484 -4.83 -32.42 -21.47
C ASP A 484 -3.58 -31.56 -21.33
N ALA A 485 -2.52 -31.91 -22.07
CA ALA A 485 -1.29 -31.15 -22.13
C ALA A 485 -1.54 -29.67 -22.44
N LEU A 486 -2.33 -29.35 -23.47
CA LEU A 486 -2.65 -27.95 -23.80
C LEU A 486 -3.36 -27.22 -22.65
N ARG A 487 -4.20 -27.90 -21.87
CA ARG A 487 -4.87 -27.30 -20.70
C ARG A 487 -3.86 -27.00 -19.59
N LYS A 488 -2.97 -27.94 -19.28
CA LYS A 488 -1.92 -27.81 -18.27
C LYS A 488 -0.91 -26.72 -18.66
N LEU A 489 -0.42 -26.75 -19.89
CA LEU A 489 0.48 -25.73 -20.41
C LEU A 489 -0.17 -24.35 -20.42
N ARG A 490 -1.47 -24.24 -20.73
CA ARG A 490 -2.23 -22.99 -20.61
C ARG A 490 -2.28 -22.46 -19.19
N ALA A 491 -2.49 -23.31 -18.20
CA ALA A 491 -2.44 -22.93 -16.80
C ALA A 491 -1.06 -22.39 -16.39
N ALA A 492 0.02 -22.98 -16.93
CA ALA A 492 1.39 -22.53 -16.71
C ALA A 492 1.70 -21.18 -17.39
N TRP A 493 1.50 -21.06 -18.71
CA TRP A 493 1.87 -19.83 -19.42
C TRP A 493 0.99 -18.63 -19.09
N SER A 494 -0.27 -18.86 -18.67
CA SER A 494 -1.14 -17.78 -18.18
C SER A 494 -0.61 -17.13 -16.90
N LYS A 495 0.30 -17.79 -16.20
CA LYS A 495 1.00 -17.29 -15.00
C LYS A 495 2.43 -16.80 -15.31
N GLY A 496 2.78 -16.68 -16.59
CA GLY A 496 4.06 -16.16 -17.05
C GLY A 496 5.13 -17.22 -17.35
N HIS A 497 4.81 -18.52 -17.27
CA HIS A 497 5.78 -19.57 -17.62
C HIS A 497 6.13 -19.55 -19.11
N GLN A 498 7.40 -19.26 -19.41
CA GLN A 498 7.85 -19.01 -20.77
C GLN A 498 7.95 -20.29 -21.61
N ASP A 499 8.53 -21.35 -21.05
CA ASP A 499 8.67 -22.61 -21.81
C ASP A 499 7.31 -23.25 -22.09
N ALA A 500 6.39 -23.23 -21.12
CA ALA A 500 5.01 -23.65 -21.36
C ALA A 500 4.35 -22.91 -22.53
N LEU A 501 4.63 -21.61 -22.72
CA LEU A 501 4.10 -20.84 -23.84
C LEU A 501 4.66 -21.32 -25.18
N ASN A 502 5.97 -21.56 -25.23
CA ASN A 502 6.68 -22.02 -26.42
C ASN A 502 6.27 -23.47 -26.77
N VAL A 503 6.19 -24.36 -25.77
CA VAL A 503 5.74 -25.75 -25.93
C VAL A 503 4.27 -25.81 -26.34
N SER A 504 3.40 -24.96 -25.78
CA SER A 504 2.00 -24.85 -26.24
C SER A 504 1.92 -24.47 -27.72
N HIS A 505 2.73 -23.49 -28.14
CA HIS A 505 2.75 -23.05 -29.53
C HIS A 505 3.20 -24.18 -30.48
N TRP A 506 4.27 -24.90 -30.11
CA TRP A 506 4.75 -26.06 -30.85
C TRP A 506 3.69 -27.16 -30.91
N LEU A 507 3.14 -27.57 -29.76
CA LEU A 507 2.16 -28.66 -29.67
C LEU A 507 0.92 -28.36 -30.51
N CYS A 508 0.38 -27.13 -30.47
CA CYS A 508 -0.75 -26.75 -31.32
C CYS A 508 -0.44 -26.88 -32.82
N LYS A 509 0.78 -26.55 -33.25
CA LYS A 509 1.20 -26.71 -34.65
C LYS A 509 1.30 -28.18 -35.04
N GLU A 510 1.94 -29.00 -34.21
CA GLU A 510 2.05 -30.44 -34.46
C GLU A 510 0.66 -31.11 -34.52
N MET A 511 -0.22 -30.79 -33.57
CA MET A 511 -1.59 -31.28 -33.57
C MET A 511 -2.34 -30.90 -34.85
N LEU A 512 -2.19 -29.68 -35.36
CA LEU A 512 -2.79 -29.25 -36.62
C LEU A 512 -2.21 -30.00 -37.83
N THR A 513 -0.88 -30.17 -37.88
CA THR A 513 -0.17 -30.88 -38.96
C THR A 513 -0.60 -32.34 -39.05
N HIS A 514 -0.77 -32.99 -37.89
CA HIS A 514 -1.12 -34.40 -37.79
C HIS A 514 -2.64 -34.66 -37.68
N GLY A 515 -3.48 -33.63 -37.77
CA GLY A 515 -4.94 -33.78 -37.72
C GLY A 515 -5.47 -34.23 -36.34
N LEU A 516 -4.76 -33.92 -35.27
CA LEU A 516 -5.11 -34.26 -33.88
C LEU A 516 -5.95 -33.12 -33.26
N GLY A 517 -7.09 -33.45 -32.65
CA GLY A 517 -7.97 -32.48 -32.00
C GLY A 517 -8.80 -31.63 -32.97
N LYS A 518 -9.49 -30.60 -32.45
CA LYS A 518 -10.38 -29.75 -33.26
C LYS A 518 -9.61 -28.56 -33.87
N PRO A 519 -9.50 -28.44 -35.21
CA PRO A 519 -8.68 -27.38 -35.83
C PRO A 519 -9.10 -25.95 -35.49
N SER A 520 -10.41 -25.68 -35.31
CA SER A 520 -10.91 -24.36 -34.94
C SER A 520 -10.47 -23.94 -33.53
N ARG A 521 -10.46 -24.88 -32.58
CA ARG A 521 -9.98 -24.67 -31.21
C ARG A 521 -8.48 -24.38 -31.20
N LEU A 522 -7.69 -25.20 -31.89
CA LEU A 522 -6.23 -25.05 -31.97
C LEU A 522 -5.82 -23.74 -32.65
N LYS A 523 -6.52 -23.30 -33.69
CA LYS A 523 -6.29 -22.00 -34.32
C LYS A 523 -6.59 -20.83 -33.37
N ARG A 524 -7.62 -20.95 -32.53
CA ARG A 524 -7.92 -19.95 -31.49
C ARG A 524 -6.84 -19.94 -30.41
N GLU A 525 -6.43 -21.10 -29.94
CA GLU A 525 -5.32 -21.28 -28.99
C GLU A 525 -4.04 -20.59 -29.50
N LEU A 526 -3.64 -20.88 -30.74
CA LEU A 526 -2.49 -20.25 -31.39
C LEU A 526 -2.61 -18.73 -31.48
N LYS A 527 -3.82 -18.19 -31.73
CA LYS A 527 -4.03 -16.73 -31.75
C LYS A 527 -3.76 -16.11 -30.38
N GLU A 528 -4.24 -16.73 -29.31
CA GLU A 528 -4.02 -16.27 -27.93
C GLU A 528 -2.54 -16.40 -27.53
N ILE A 529 -1.89 -17.52 -27.89
CA ILE A 529 -0.45 -17.73 -27.67
C ILE A 529 0.38 -16.69 -28.42
N ASN A 530 0.11 -16.46 -29.71
CA ASN A 530 0.83 -15.46 -30.51
C ASN A 530 0.66 -14.05 -29.95
N PHE A 531 -0.54 -13.72 -29.43
CA PHE A 531 -0.76 -12.47 -28.73
C PHE A 531 0.09 -12.35 -27.47
N ALA A 532 0.16 -13.41 -26.65
CA ALA A 532 0.99 -13.46 -25.45
C ALA A 532 2.48 -13.33 -25.77
N ILE A 533 2.98 -14.04 -26.80
CA ILE A 533 4.36 -13.94 -27.28
C ILE A 533 4.66 -12.51 -27.76
N GLY A 534 3.77 -11.93 -28.58
CA GLY A 534 3.94 -10.56 -29.07
C GLY A 534 3.92 -9.52 -27.94
N LYS A 535 3.11 -9.75 -26.91
CA LYS A 535 3.09 -8.92 -25.70
C LYS A 535 4.41 -9.03 -24.92
N ARG A 536 4.96 -10.24 -24.77
CA ARG A 536 6.28 -10.50 -24.14
C ARG A 536 7.41 -9.77 -24.85
N LEU A 537 7.54 -9.94 -26.17
CA LEU A 537 8.60 -9.31 -26.97
C LEU A 537 8.58 -7.78 -26.87
N ARG A 538 7.37 -7.17 -26.82
CA ARG A 538 7.25 -5.73 -26.59
C ARG A 538 7.81 -5.30 -25.22
N TYR A 539 7.62 -6.12 -24.19
CA TYR A 539 8.12 -5.82 -22.85
C TYR A 539 9.61 -6.02 -22.69
N GLU A 540 10.17 -7.07 -23.29
CA GLU A 540 11.63 -7.28 -23.34
C GLU A 540 12.31 -6.05 -23.94
N HIS A 541 11.86 -5.61 -25.12
CA HIS A 541 12.40 -4.40 -25.78
C HIS A 541 12.20 -3.10 -24.98
N GLN A 542 11.08 -2.96 -24.25
CA GLN A 542 10.84 -1.78 -23.40
C GLN A 542 11.76 -1.78 -22.17
N THR A 543 12.02 -2.95 -21.59
CA THR A 543 12.87 -3.10 -20.41
C THR A 543 14.32 -2.82 -20.79
N GLU A 544 14.80 -3.37 -21.91
CA GLU A 544 16.14 -3.10 -22.46
C GLU A 544 16.38 -1.61 -22.69
N ARG A 545 15.41 -0.89 -23.25
CA ARG A 545 15.46 0.57 -23.45
C ARG A 545 15.44 1.39 -22.16
N ALA A 546 14.89 0.86 -21.07
CA ALA A 546 14.85 1.54 -19.78
C ALA A 546 16.08 1.21 -18.91
N SER A 547 16.81 0.15 -19.25
CA SER A 547 18.09 -0.24 -18.62
C SER A 547 19.33 0.25 -19.37
N ALA A 548 19.16 0.71 -20.61
CA ALA A 548 20.15 1.46 -21.39
C ALA A 548 20.01 2.96 -21.11
#